data_AF-A0AA35TZN4-F1
#
_entry.id   AF-A0AA35TZN4-F1
#
_cell.length_a   1.000
_cell.length_b   1.000
_cell.length_c   1.000
_cell.angle_alpha   90.00
_cell.angle_beta   90.00
_cell.angle_gamma   90.00
#
_symmetry.space_group_name_H-M   'P 1'
#
loop_
_entity.id
_entity.type
_entity.pdbx_description
1 polymer ?
#
loop_
_entity_poly.entity_id
_entity_poly.type
_entity_poly.pdbx_seq_one_letter_code
_entity_poly.pdbx_strand_id
1 'polypeptide(L)'
;MKALRIEEYGSVEVLEWKDTPEPTPSPHQVLIKVDAAGVNYADIMRRQGNYPGPDLPATLGLEAAGTIRALGSDVTEGRLAVGQRVMAMGPQGQAEYVAVNHNFVFPGGQRPPASCFSRHPRQGHPDPVSIAAEQYAAVHDAALAADRFADHRRRADHWADIAEMFRLDPHREWDQSLHAIAGYLRPSDVLLDVGGGAGRISLALAGQVREVALVEPSEGMRGQFVASRDEAGISNARVSPDWWMESAETGDVAVTSDVTYFVRDIVPFLAKLHNAAARRVIISIWRPTPGDMDNELRRVLFDERPPPWPGLPELAAVLWEMGLLPEIRPVDEPPWWIPETAGGLSQEQAVDLAMRRLEQDDEPTRRQVADNLDRLFERGPDDLSPRWLGHARAVLLTWATHGRPLD
;
A
#
# COMPACT_ATOMS: atom_id res chain seq x y z
N MET A 1 -9.43 -37.80 -12.32
CA MET A 1 -9.56 -36.71 -11.33
C MET A 1 -10.37 -35.57 -11.94
N LYS A 2 -10.91 -34.66 -11.13
CA LYS A 2 -11.52 -33.42 -11.63
C LYS A 2 -10.53 -32.25 -11.62
N ALA A 3 -10.71 -31.33 -12.57
CA ALA A 3 -9.91 -30.13 -12.72
C ALA A 3 -10.70 -28.98 -13.36
N LEU A 4 -10.30 -27.73 -13.09
CA LEU A 4 -10.89 -26.54 -13.68
C LEU A 4 -10.24 -26.30 -15.05
N ARG A 5 -11.01 -26.53 -16.12
CA ARG A 5 -10.53 -26.52 -17.49
C ARG A 5 -11.13 -25.40 -18.30
N ILE A 6 -10.37 -24.99 -19.31
CA ILE A 6 -10.82 -24.13 -20.41
C ILE A 6 -10.53 -24.82 -21.74
N GLU A 7 -11.53 -24.85 -22.63
CA GLU A 7 -11.41 -25.36 -24.01
C GLU A 7 -11.15 -24.21 -25.00
N GLU A 8 -11.59 -23.00 -24.65
CA GLU A 8 -11.42 -21.76 -25.38
C GLU A 8 -11.15 -20.60 -24.42
N TYR A 9 -10.59 -19.49 -24.92
CA TYR A 9 -10.38 -18.29 -24.12
C TYR A 9 -11.68 -17.48 -24.01
N GLY A 10 -11.94 -16.88 -22.85
CA GLY A 10 -13.17 -16.12 -22.66
C GLY A 10 -13.42 -15.53 -21.27
N SER A 11 -14.70 -15.23 -21.02
CA SER A 11 -15.21 -14.74 -19.74
C SER A 11 -15.26 -15.88 -18.70
N VAL A 12 -15.94 -15.68 -17.57
CA VAL A 12 -16.05 -16.73 -16.53
C VAL A 12 -16.80 -17.97 -17.02
N GLU A 13 -17.64 -17.83 -18.04
CA GLU A 13 -18.49 -18.91 -18.56
C GLU A 13 -17.73 -20.03 -19.25
N VAL A 14 -16.47 -19.81 -19.65
CA VAL A 14 -15.63 -20.87 -20.26
C VAL A 14 -15.01 -21.83 -19.23
N LEU A 15 -15.16 -21.53 -17.93
CA LEU A 15 -14.60 -22.33 -16.85
C LEU A 15 -15.48 -23.55 -16.58
N GLU A 16 -14.93 -24.74 -16.77
CA GLU A 16 -15.65 -25.98 -16.55
C GLU A 16 -14.90 -26.92 -15.61
N TRP A 17 -15.58 -27.42 -14.58
CA TRP A 17 -15.04 -28.44 -13.68
C TRP A 17 -15.27 -29.84 -14.29
N LYS A 18 -14.24 -30.35 -14.97
CA LYS A 18 -14.32 -31.56 -15.82
C LYS A 18 -13.44 -32.69 -15.30
N ASP A 19 -13.84 -33.91 -15.64
CA ASP A 19 -12.99 -35.09 -15.47
C ASP A 19 -11.80 -35.05 -16.45
N THR A 20 -10.62 -35.39 -15.93
CA THR A 20 -9.34 -35.43 -16.63
C THR A 20 -8.48 -36.56 -16.08
N PRO A 21 -7.52 -37.12 -16.85
CA PRO A 21 -6.57 -38.11 -16.33
C PRO A 21 -5.82 -37.56 -15.11
N GLU A 22 -5.62 -38.42 -14.11
CA GLU A 22 -4.75 -38.09 -12.98
C GLU A 22 -3.29 -38.06 -13.47
N PRO A 23 -2.52 -37.01 -13.15
CA PRO A 23 -1.15 -36.90 -13.63
C PRO A 23 -0.26 -37.92 -12.92
N THR A 24 0.65 -38.55 -13.68
CA THR A 24 1.75 -39.33 -13.12
C THR A 24 2.99 -38.44 -13.02
N PRO A 25 3.66 -38.34 -11.86
CA PRO A 25 4.83 -37.49 -11.72
C PRO A 25 5.98 -38.01 -12.59
N SER A 26 6.59 -37.12 -13.38
CA SER A 26 7.87 -37.37 -14.07
C SER A 26 9.02 -37.51 -13.05
N PRO A 27 10.22 -37.98 -13.45
CA PRO A 27 11.35 -38.21 -12.53
C PRO A 27 11.64 -37.08 -11.54
N HIS A 28 11.57 -35.82 -11.96
CA HIS A 28 11.83 -34.66 -11.09
C HIS A 28 10.57 -34.01 -10.49
N GLN A 29 9.41 -34.66 -10.57
CA GLN A 29 8.14 -34.11 -10.07
C GLN A 29 7.69 -34.83 -8.80
N VAL A 30 6.78 -34.20 -8.07
CA VAL A 30 5.99 -34.84 -7.03
C VAL A 30 4.52 -34.71 -7.38
N LEU A 31 3.73 -35.72 -7.04
CA LEU A 31 2.28 -35.69 -7.14
C LEU A 31 1.71 -35.21 -5.83
N ILE A 32 0.91 -34.16 -5.86
CA ILE A 32 0.25 -33.57 -4.69
C ILE A 32 -1.24 -33.83 -4.82
N LYS A 33 -1.86 -34.41 -3.78
CA LYS A 33 -3.31 -34.34 -3.60
C LYS A 33 -3.63 -32.95 -3.07
N VAL A 34 -4.35 -32.17 -3.85
CA VAL A 34 -4.64 -30.77 -3.57
C VAL A 34 -5.74 -30.68 -2.53
N ASP A 35 -5.48 -29.96 -1.44
CA ASP A 35 -6.46 -29.63 -0.41
C ASP A 35 -7.00 -28.20 -0.62
N ALA A 36 -6.18 -27.30 -1.17
CA ALA A 36 -6.55 -25.93 -1.55
C ALA A 36 -5.74 -25.46 -2.78
N ALA A 37 -6.35 -24.64 -3.65
CA ALA A 37 -5.68 -24.03 -4.79
C ALA A 37 -5.84 -22.50 -4.74
N GLY A 38 -4.77 -21.78 -5.09
CA GLY A 38 -4.80 -20.33 -5.19
C GLY A 38 -5.53 -19.85 -6.45
N VAL A 39 -6.08 -18.65 -6.38
CA VAL A 39 -6.61 -17.92 -7.55
C VAL A 39 -5.85 -16.62 -7.65
N ASN A 40 -5.05 -16.49 -8.70
CA ASN A 40 -4.22 -15.34 -8.99
C ASN A 40 -4.80 -14.52 -10.14
N TYR A 41 -4.42 -13.24 -10.24
CA TYR A 41 -4.81 -12.42 -11.39
C TYR A 41 -4.27 -13.00 -12.72
N ALA A 42 -3.12 -13.68 -12.67
CA ALA A 42 -2.56 -14.42 -13.81
C ALA A 42 -3.50 -15.53 -14.32
N ASP A 43 -4.31 -16.17 -13.47
CA ASP A 43 -5.29 -17.18 -13.91
C ASP A 43 -6.42 -16.52 -14.72
N ILE A 44 -6.83 -15.31 -14.33
CA ILE A 44 -7.82 -14.51 -15.07
C ILE A 44 -7.25 -14.10 -16.42
N MET A 45 -6.01 -13.59 -16.45
CA MET A 45 -5.33 -13.23 -17.68
C MET A 45 -5.12 -14.44 -18.60
N ARG A 46 -4.79 -15.62 -18.04
CA ARG A 46 -4.65 -16.87 -18.79
C ARG A 46 -5.95 -17.31 -19.43
N ARG A 47 -7.06 -17.28 -18.68
CA ARG A 47 -8.40 -17.57 -19.18
C ARG A 47 -8.81 -16.64 -20.33
N GLN A 48 -8.37 -15.39 -20.30
CA GLN A 48 -8.64 -14.40 -21.35
C GLN A 48 -7.67 -14.49 -22.55
N GLY A 49 -6.66 -15.37 -22.52
CA GLY A 49 -5.66 -15.50 -23.58
C GLY A 49 -4.51 -14.48 -23.51
N ASN A 50 -4.43 -13.70 -22.44
CA ASN A 50 -3.45 -12.60 -22.26
C ASN A 50 -2.25 -13.00 -21.39
N TYR A 51 -2.07 -14.29 -21.11
CA TYR A 51 -0.97 -14.80 -20.30
C TYR A 51 -0.39 -16.09 -20.92
N PRO A 52 0.94 -16.25 -21.00
CA PRO A 52 1.56 -17.46 -21.52
C PRO A 52 1.18 -18.71 -20.73
N GLY A 53 1.10 -19.87 -21.40
CA GLY A 53 0.79 -21.13 -20.74
C GLY A 53 0.60 -22.29 -21.72
N PRO A 54 0.28 -23.50 -21.22
CA PRO A 54 0.07 -24.68 -22.05
C PRO A 54 -1.12 -24.49 -22.99
N ASP A 55 -1.02 -25.01 -24.21
CA ASP A 55 -2.08 -24.90 -25.22
C ASP A 55 -3.44 -25.42 -24.70
N LEU A 56 -4.51 -24.88 -25.28
CA LEU A 56 -5.86 -25.36 -25.00
C LEU A 56 -6.05 -26.76 -25.59
N PRO A 57 -6.81 -27.65 -24.92
CA PRO A 57 -7.51 -27.40 -23.66
C PRO A 57 -6.62 -27.50 -22.41
N ALA A 58 -6.70 -26.50 -21.55
CA ALA A 58 -5.77 -26.33 -20.43
C ALA A 58 -6.47 -26.41 -19.06
N THR A 59 -5.75 -26.92 -18.07
CA THR A 59 -6.12 -26.80 -16.64
C THR A 59 -5.50 -25.53 -16.06
N LEU A 60 -6.27 -24.78 -15.28
CA LEU A 60 -5.83 -23.51 -14.68
C LEU A 60 -5.15 -23.69 -13.31
N GLY A 61 -4.65 -22.58 -12.75
CA GLY A 61 -4.03 -22.52 -11.43
C GLY A 61 -2.51 -22.52 -11.50
N LEU A 62 -1.91 -21.60 -10.73
CA LEU A 62 -0.46 -21.50 -10.56
C LEU A 62 0.03 -21.95 -9.18
N GLU A 63 -0.90 -22.24 -8.27
CA GLU A 63 -0.58 -22.53 -6.86
C GLU A 63 -1.49 -23.63 -6.33
N ALA A 64 -0.90 -24.54 -5.57
CA ALA A 64 -1.63 -25.59 -4.86
C ALA A 64 -1.00 -25.84 -3.48
N ALA A 65 -1.83 -26.10 -2.49
CA ALA A 65 -1.43 -26.60 -1.19
C ALA A 65 -2.12 -27.93 -0.93
N GLY A 66 -1.38 -28.88 -0.36
CA GLY A 66 -1.91 -30.21 -0.13
C GLY A 66 -0.90 -31.19 0.41
N THR A 67 -1.10 -32.47 0.10
CA THR A 67 -0.28 -33.55 0.63
C THR A 67 0.39 -34.35 -0.49
N ILE A 68 1.70 -34.59 -0.38
CA ILE A 68 2.45 -35.41 -1.35
C ILE A 68 1.91 -36.84 -1.33
N ARG A 69 1.58 -37.37 -2.53
CA ARG A 69 1.11 -38.74 -2.75
C ARG A 69 2.12 -39.63 -3.43
N ALA A 70 2.97 -39.08 -4.29
CA ALA A 70 4.02 -39.82 -4.95
C ALA A 70 5.21 -38.90 -5.26
N LEU A 71 6.39 -39.49 -5.35
CA LEU A 71 7.63 -38.85 -5.76
C LEU A 71 8.08 -39.45 -7.10
N GLY A 72 8.63 -38.61 -7.98
CA GLY A 72 9.36 -39.08 -9.15
C GLY A 72 10.67 -39.74 -8.76
N SER A 73 11.22 -40.57 -9.65
CA SER A 73 12.43 -41.38 -9.40
C SER A 73 13.67 -40.58 -9.00
N ASP A 74 13.74 -39.31 -9.39
CA ASP A 74 14.91 -38.44 -9.21
C ASP A 74 14.65 -37.37 -8.13
N VAL A 75 13.58 -37.52 -7.34
CA VAL A 75 13.32 -36.69 -6.17
C VAL A 75 13.96 -37.36 -4.95
N THR A 76 15.03 -36.76 -4.43
CA THR A 76 15.76 -37.31 -3.28
C THR A 76 14.88 -37.43 -2.04
N GLU A 77 14.68 -38.66 -1.56
CA GLU A 77 14.05 -38.93 -0.28
C GLU A 77 14.87 -38.27 0.86
N GLY A 78 14.19 -37.47 1.70
CA GLY A 78 14.79 -36.70 2.79
C GLY A 78 14.55 -35.19 2.70
N ARG A 79 14.43 -34.64 1.48
CA ARG A 79 13.97 -33.25 1.26
C ARG A 79 12.44 -33.18 1.22
N LEU A 80 11.83 -34.14 0.51
CA LEU A 80 10.38 -34.31 0.40
C LEU A 80 10.02 -35.76 0.68
N ALA A 81 8.83 -35.99 1.23
CA ALA A 81 8.34 -37.32 1.57
C ALA A 81 6.84 -37.48 1.25
N VAL A 82 6.43 -38.70 0.88
CA VAL A 82 5.01 -39.04 0.77
C VAL A 82 4.32 -38.83 2.12
N GLY A 83 3.12 -38.23 2.10
CA GLY A 83 2.37 -37.85 3.30
C GLY A 83 2.75 -36.47 3.86
N GLN A 84 3.78 -35.81 3.34
CA GLN A 84 4.16 -34.47 3.76
C GLN A 84 3.17 -33.43 3.22
N ARG A 85 2.74 -32.51 4.11
CA ARG A 85 1.99 -31.32 3.70
C ARG A 85 2.93 -30.32 3.05
N VAL A 86 2.52 -29.73 1.93
CA VAL A 86 3.33 -28.80 1.14
C VAL A 86 2.48 -27.70 0.50
N MET A 87 3.13 -26.61 0.13
CA MET A 87 2.67 -25.66 -0.89
C MET A 87 3.54 -25.83 -2.13
N ALA A 88 2.96 -25.66 -3.31
CA ALA A 88 3.64 -25.74 -4.58
C ALA A 88 3.25 -24.60 -5.50
N MET A 89 4.23 -24.12 -6.26
CA MET A 89 4.03 -23.17 -7.35
C MET A 89 4.25 -23.88 -8.68
N GLY A 90 3.30 -23.79 -9.59
CA GLY A 90 3.36 -24.46 -10.88
C GLY A 90 2.00 -24.52 -11.56
N PRO A 91 1.98 -24.74 -12.89
CA PRO A 91 0.75 -24.73 -13.66
C PRO A 91 -0.17 -25.90 -13.25
N GLN A 92 -1.46 -25.74 -13.55
CA GLN A 92 -2.51 -26.76 -13.38
C GLN A 92 -2.89 -27.06 -11.93
N GLY A 93 -2.69 -26.11 -11.01
CA GLY A 93 -2.97 -26.28 -9.58
C GLY A 93 -4.45 -26.33 -9.20
N GLN A 94 -5.37 -25.82 -10.03
CA GLN A 94 -6.81 -25.85 -9.79
C GLN A 94 -7.40 -27.21 -10.23
N ALA A 95 -6.99 -28.27 -9.53
CA ALA A 95 -7.38 -29.65 -9.76
C ALA A 95 -7.35 -30.45 -8.46
N GLU A 96 -7.87 -31.69 -8.46
CA GLU A 96 -7.77 -32.58 -7.28
C GLU A 96 -6.35 -33.13 -7.07
N TYR A 97 -5.56 -33.24 -8.14
CA TYR A 97 -4.15 -33.63 -8.09
C TYR A 97 -3.31 -32.80 -9.07
N VAL A 98 -2.07 -32.51 -8.69
CA VAL A 98 -1.12 -31.80 -9.55
C VAL A 98 0.27 -32.41 -9.46
N ALA A 99 0.95 -32.53 -10.59
CA ALA A 99 2.35 -32.94 -10.67
C ALA A 99 3.23 -31.71 -10.88
N VAL A 100 4.07 -31.40 -9.88
CA VAL A 100 4.91 -30.19 -9.88
C VAL A 100 6.38 -30.58 -9.74
N ASN A 101 7.27 -29.87 -10.43
CA ASN A 101 8.70 -30.06 -10.26
C ASN A 101 9.09 -29.81 -8.80
N HIS A 102 9.82 -30.74 -8.19
CA HIS A 102 10.14 -30.73 -6.76
C HIS A 102 10.90 -29.47 -6.30
N ASN A 103 11.50 -28.70 -7.21
CA ASN A 103 12.14 -27.42 -6.89
C ASN A 103 11.17 -26.30 -6.55
N PHE A 104 9.91 -26.41 -6.96
CA PHE A 104 8.86 -25.44 -6.65
C PHE A 104 7.91 -25.95 -5.57
N VAL A 105 8.37 -26.87 -4.72
CA VAL A 105 7.58 -27.46 -3.63
C VAL A 105 8.22 -27.12 -2.29
N PHE A 106 7.39 -26.57 -1.41
CA PHE A 106 7.78 -25.99 -0.13
C PHE A 106 7.08 -26.76 1.01
N PRO A 107 7.83 -27.29 1.99
CA PRO A 107 7.26 -27.95 3.17
C PRO A 107 6.25 -27.07 3.93
N GLY A 108 5.05 -27.61 4.18
CA GLY A 108 4.00 -26.93 4.91
C GLY A 108 4.31 -26.82 6.41
N GLY A 109 3.97 -25.66 7.00
CA GLY A 109 4.22 -25.38 8.42
C GLY A 109 5.57 -24.73 8.72
N GLN A 110 6.42 -24.55 7.70
CA GLN A 110 7.57 -23.66 7.80
C GLN A 110 7.26 -22.38 7.03
N ARG A 111 7.43 -21.22 7.69
CA ARG A 111 7.51 -19.94 6.99
C ARG A 111 8.61 -20.09 5.93
N PRO A 112 8.39 -19.72 4.66
CA PRO A 112 9.48 -19.76 3.67
C PRO A 112 10.68 -19.05 4.30
N PRO A 113 11.87 -19.67 4.32
CA PRO A 113 13.02 -19.04 4.92
C PRO A 113 13.24 -17.70 4.21
N ALA A 114 13.65 -16.66 4.95
CA ALA A 114 13.91 -15.34 4.35
C ALA A 114 14.87 -15.44 3.14
N SER A 115 15.66 -16.51 3.06
CA SER A 115 16.51 -16.85 1.93
C SER A 115 15.80 -17.10 0.60
N CYS A 116 14.52 -17.45 0.60
CA CYS A 116 13.70 -17.53 -0.61
C CYS A 116 13.41 -16.13 -1.20
N PHE A 117 13.51 -15.08 -0.38
CA PHE A 117 13.38 -13.68 -0.79
C PHE A 117 14.73 -12.95 -0.83
N SER A 118 15.75 -13.47 -0.13
CA SER A 118 17.10 -12.90 -0.20
C SER A 118 17.77 -13.32 -1.51
N ARG A 119 18.09 -12.34 -2.35
CA ARG A 119 19.16 -12.51 -3.33
C ARG A 119 20.45 -12.83 -2.53
N HIS A 120 21.09 -13.96 -2.81
CA HIS A 120 22.51 -14.08 -2.48
C HIS A 120 23.26 -13.03 -3.31
N PRO A 121 24.06 -12.14 -2.69
CA PRO A 121 25.00 -11.31 -3.43
C PRO A 121 25.94 -12.26 -4.19
N ARG A 122 25.92 -12.22 -5.53
CA ARG A 122 27.00 -12.85 -6.30
C ARG A 122 28.25 -12.03 -6.01
N GLN A 123 29.24 -12.62 -5.35
CA GLN A 123 30.52 -11.95 -5.11
C GLN A 123 31.08 -11.42 -6.43
N GLY A 124 31.36 -10.11 -6.48
CA GLY A 124 32.00 -9.45 -7.62
C GLY A 124 31.08 -8.74 -8.62
N HIS A 125 29.77 -8.63 -8.36
CA HIS A 125 28.88 -7.72 -9.08
C HIS A 125 28.54 -6.52 -8.17
N PRO A 126 28.52 -5.26 -8.66
CA PRO A 126 27.96 -4.15 -7.91
C PRO A 126 26.54 -4.54 -7.45
N ASP A 127 26.18 -4.17 -6.21
CA ASP A 127 24.86 -4.47 -5.64
C ASP A 127 23.80 -4.17 -6.70
N PRO A 128 22.95 -5.15 -7.06
CA PRO A 128 21.91 -4.88 -8.04
C PRO A 128 21.02 -3.82 -7.40
N VAL A 129 20.93 -2.67 -8.05
CA VAL A 129 19.98 -1.62 -7.68
C VAL A 129 18.63 -2.30 -7.41
N SER A 130 18.03 -1.98 -6.26
CA SER A 130 16.73 -2.53 -5.84
C SER A 130 15.73 -2.25 -6.96
N ILE A 131 15.18 -3.32 -7.57
CA ILE A 131 14.23 -3.19 -8.68
C ILE A 131 13.00 -2.43 -8.18
N ALA A 132 12.57 -2.69 -6.95
CA ALA A 132 11.47 -1.97 -6.33
C ALA A 132 11.78 -0.48 -6.14
N ALA A 133 13.02 -0.11 -5.75
CA ALA A 133 13.41 1.29 -5.60
C ALA A 133 13.47 2.04 -6.94
N GLU A 134 13.98 1.40 -8.00
CA GLU A 134 13.96 1.97 -9.35
C GLU A 134 12.52 2.17 -9.85
N GLN A 135 11.64 1.19 -9.62
CA GLN A 135 10.23 1.27 -9.96
C GLN A 135 9.52 2.39 -9.18
N TYR A 136 9.77 2.48 -7.87
CA TYR A 136 9.25 3.54 -7.03
C TYR A 136 9.65 4.92 -7.57
N ALA A 137 10.95 5.11 -7.85
CA ALA A 137 11.47 6.37 -8.38
C ALA A 137 10.90 6.68 -9.77
N ALA A 138 10.73 5.68 -10.64
CA ALA A 138 10.14 5.86 -11.95
C ALA A 138 8.65 6.28 -11.89
N VAL A 139 7.87 5.67 -10.99
CA VAL A 139 6.48 6.06 -10.73
C VAL A 139 6.42 7.48 -10.17
N HIS A 140 7.27 7.80 -9.20
CA HIS A 140 7.40 9.15 -8.65
C HIS A 140 7.74 10.18 -9.72
N ASP A 141 8.76 9.92 -10.56
CA ASP A 141 9.20 10.83 -11.62
C ASP A 141 8.10 11.04 -12.67
N ALA A 142 7.34 9.99 -13.01
CA ALA A 142 6.19 10.09 -13.92
C ALA A 142 5.05 10.93 -13.33
N ALA A 143 4.71 10.70 -12.05
CA ALA A 143 3.70 11.46 -11.33
C ALA A 143 4.08 12.94 -11.24
N LEU A 144 5.33 13.24 -10.86
CA LEU A 144 5.85 14.59 -10.76
C LEU A 144 5.88 15.30 -12.12
N ALA A 145 6.22 14.61 -13.21
CA ALA A 145 6.20 15.18 -14.56
C ALA A 145 4.79 15.53 -15.05
N ALA A 146 3.78 14.80 -14.59
CA ALA A 146 2.37 15.06 -14.89
C ALA A 146 1.69 15.99 -13.87
N ASP A 147 2.37 16.34 -12.77
CA ASP A 147 1.83 17.18 -11.71
C ASP A 147 1.67 18.62 -12.18
N ARG A 148 0.41 19.02 -12.42
CA ARG A 148 0.06 20.39 -12.81
C ARG A 148 0.37 21.41 -11.71
N PHE A 149 0.64 20.96 -10.49
CA PHE A 149 0.97 21.81 -9.34
C PHE A 149 2.49 21.89 -9.08
N ALA A 150 3.31 21.36 -9.97
CA ALA A 150 4.77 21.37 -9.82
C ALA A 150 5.31 22.79 -9.60
N ASP A 151 4.73 23.82 -10.21
CA ASP A 151 5.17 25.21 -10.05
C ASP A 151 4.87 25.78 -8.65
N HIS A 152 3.74 25.41 -8.03
CA HIS A 152 3.46 25.79 -6.63
C HIS A 152 4.42 25.12 -5.66
N ARG A 153 4.74 23.84 -5.87
CA ARG A 153 5.69 23.07 -5.04
C ARG A 153 7.15 23.53 -5.17
N ARG A 154 7.49 24.35 -6.18
CA ARG A 154 8.83 24.95 -6.36
C ARG A 154 9.09 26.18 -5.47
N ARG A 155 8.09 26.71 -4.77
CA ARG A 155 8.29 27.80 -3.81
C ARG A 155 9.09 27.30 -2.60
N ALA A 156 9.86 28.20 -1.98
CA ALA A 156 10.70 27.89 -0.82
C ALA A 156 9.90 27.31 0.36
N ASP A 157 8.68 27.82 0.61
CA ASP A 157 7.68 27.20 1.48
C ASP A 157 6.32 27.24 0.77
N HIS A 158 5.97 26.16 0.08
CA HIS A 158 4.71 26.07 -0.65
C HIS A 158 3.51 25.78 0.27
N TRP A 159 3.75 25.37 1.51
CA TRP A 159 2.70 25.10 2.49
C TRP A 159 2.23 26.36 3.20
N ALA A 160 3.01 27.44 3.21
CA ALA A 160 2.72 28.67 3.95
C ALA A 160 1.31 29.22 3.69
N ASP A 161 0.87 29.24 2.43
CA ASP A 161 -0.43 29.81 2.04
C ASP A 161 -1.62 28.95 2.48
N ILE A 162 -1.40 27.67 2.78
CA ILE A 162 -2.46 26.69 3.10
C ILE A 162 -2.31 26.05 4.48
N ALA A 163 -1.26 26.38 5.24
CA ALA A 163 -0.92 25.73 6.50
C ALA A 163 -2.06 25.75 7.53
N GLU A 164 -2.84 26.84 7.57
CA GLU A 164 -4.00 26.97 8.48
C GLU A 164 -5.04 25.85 8.28
N MET A 165 -5.22 25.36 7.05
CA MET A 165 -6.15 24.26 6.75
C MET A 165 -5.76 22.93 7.42
N PHE A 166 -4.49 22.77 7.79
CA PHE A 166 -3.97 21.55 8.43
C PHE A 166 -4.05 21.61 9.95
N ARG A 167 -4.50 22.75 10.51
CA ARG A 167 -4.64 22.94 11.95
C ARG A 167 -5.87 22.22 12.46
N LEU A 168 -5.67 21.28 13.38
CA LEU A 168 -6.75 20.59 14.09
C LEU A 168 -6.61 20.79 15.59
N ASP A 169 -7.74 20.81 16.30
CA ASP A 169 -7.76 20.80 17.76
C ASP A 169 -7.00 19.57 18.29
N PRO A 170 -5.96 19.74 19.13
CA PRO A 170 -5.29 18.63 19.78
C PRO A 170 -6.19 17.78 20.69
N HIS A 171 -7.26 18.35 21.24
CA HIS A 171 -8.18 17.66 22.17
C HIS A 171 -9.42 17.08 21.48
N ARG A 172 -9.45 17.07 20.14
CA ARG A 172 -10.55 16.49 19.36
C ARG A 172 -10.75 15.00 19.62
N GLU A 173 -11.92 14.49 19.25
CA GLU A 173 -12.14 13.05 19.18
C GLU A 173 -11.19 12.38 18.17
N TRP A 174 -10.68 11.22 18.54
CA TRP A 174 -9.71 10.51 17.73
C TRP A 174 -10.39 9.75 16.58
N ASP A 175 -9.83 9.91 15.39
CA ASP A 175 -10.13 9.06 14.26
C ASP A 175 -9.59 7.63 14.48
N GLN A 176 -9.94 6.71 13.59
CA GLN A 176 -9.54 5.31 13.74
C GLN A 176 -8.03 5.14 13.58
N SER A 177 -7.39 5.95 12.74
CA SER A 177 -5.95 5.98 12.57
C SER A 177 -5.24 6.36 13.88
N LEU A 178 -5.68 7.40 14.57
CA LEU A 178 -5.16 7.82 15.87
C LEU A 178 -5.32 6.73 16.93
N HIS A 179 -6.50 6.10 17.00
CA HIS A 179 -6.71 4.96 17.90
C HIS A 179 -5.76 3.80 17.60
N ALA A 180 -5.54 3.49 16.32
CA ALA A 180 -4.63 2.43 15.91
C ALA A 180 -3.17 2.77 16.23
N ILE A 181 -2.73 4.01 15.99
CA ILE A 181 -1.39 4.49 16.33
C ILE A 181 -1.18 4.47 17.85
N ALA A 182 -2.14 4.99 18.63
CA ALA A 182 -2.08 5.02 20.09
C ALA A 182 -1.92 3.62 20.69
N GLY A 183 -2.53 2.59 20.09
CA GLY A 183 -2.37 1.20 20.50
C GLY A 183 -0.93 0.66 20.45
N TYR A 184 -0.03 1.33 19.72
CA TYR A 184 1.38 1.00 19.68
C TYR A 184 2.25 1.79 20.66
N LEU A 185 1.72 2.84 21.29
CA LEU A 185 2.47 3.78 22.13
C LEU A 185 2.52 3.33 23.60
N ARG A 186 3.49 3.88 24.33
CA ARG A 186 3.65 3.73 25.77
C ARG A 186 3.86 5.11 26.40
N PRO A 187 3.42 5.33 27.65
CA PRO A 187 3.65 6.60 28.35
C PRO A 187 5.13 7.00 28.51
N SER A 188 6.06 6.06 28.38
CA SER A 188 7.51 6.32 28.44
C SER A 188 8.13 6.75 27.12
N ASP A 189 7.42 6.54 26.01
CA ASP A 189 7.98 6.69 24.66
C ASP A 189 8.23 8.17 24.31
N VAL A 190 9.23 8.39 23.46
CA VAL A 190 9.32 9.57 22.60
C VAL A 190 8.65 9.24 21.27
N LEU A 191 7.61 10.00 20.91
CA LEU A 191 6.98 9.93 19.59
C LEU A 191 7.72 10.88 18.64
N LEU A 192 8.45 10.30 17.68
CA LEU A 192 9.08 11.04 16.58
C LEU A 192 8.10 11.17 15.42
N ASP A 193 7.67 12.38 15.08
CA ASP A 193 6.74 12.67 13.99
C ASP A 193 7.50 13.35 12.82
N VAL A 194 7.76 12.59 11.76
CA VAL A 194 8.57 13.02 10.61
C VAL A 194 7.66 13.56 9.51
N GLY A 195 7.78 14.85 9.22
CA GLY A 195 6.86 15.58 8.33
C GLY A 195 5.46 15.70 8.94
N GLY A 196 5.40 15.96 10.25
CA GLY A 196 4.13 16.00 10.99
C GLY A 196 3.26 17.23 10.71
N GLY A 197 3.72 18.17 9.90
CA GLY A 197 3.00 19.39 9.53
C GLY A 197 2.57 20.20 10.76
N ALA A 198 1.30 20.59 10.79
CA ALA A 198 0.69 21.33 11.90
C ALA A 198 0.41 20.47 13.16
N GLY A 199 0.89 19.22 13.22
CA GLY A 199 0.81 18.37 14.42
C GLY A 199 -0.44 17.50 14.50
N ARG A 200 -1.01 17.10 13.36
CA ARG A 200 -2.24 16.30 13.29
C ARG A 200 -2.18 15.08 14.20
N ILE A 201 -1.10 14.30 14.12
CA ILE A 201 -0.91 13.08 14.93
C ILE A 201 -0.25 13.43 16.26
N SER A 202 0.91 14.08 16.20
CA SER A 202 1.76 14.34 17.36
C SER A 202 1.07 15.08 18.49
N LEU A 203 0.36 16.19 18.22
CA LEU A 203 -0.29 16.96 19.29
C LEU A 203 -1.48 16.22 19.90
N ALA A 204 -2.26 15.49 19.09
CA ALA A 204 -3.38 14.70 19.56
C ALA A 204 -2.95 13.55 20.49
N LEU A 205 -1.77 12.99 20.25
CA LEU A 205 -1.21 11.88 21.03
C LEU A 205 -0.22 12.32 22.12
N ALA A 206 0.02 13.63 22.28
CA ALA A 206 1.01 14.14 23.24
C ALA A 206 0.75 13.70 24.69
N GLY A 207 -0.52 13.54 25.08
CA GLY A 207 -0.90 13.04 26.41
C GLY A 207 -0.67 11.53 26.63
N GLN A 208 -0.32 10.77 25.59
CA GLN A 208 -0.09 9.32 25.64
C GLN A 208 1.39 8.94 25.76
N VAL A 209 2.29 9.91 25.64
CA VAL A 209 3.73 9.70 25.53
C VAL A 209 4.49 10.63 26.47
N ARG A 210 5.76 10.30 26.72
CA ARG A 210 6.63 11.14 27.55
C ARG A 210 6.91 12.46 26.83
N GLU A 211 7.18 12.37 25.53
CA GLU A 211 7.58 13.52 24.73
C GLU A 211 7.23 13.31 23.26
N VAL A 212 6.96 14.42 22.57
CA VAL A 212 6.78 14.51 21.12
C VAL A 212 7.97 15.25 20.53
N ALA A 213 8.56 14.68 19.49
CA ALA A 213 9.61 15.28 18.68
C ALA A 213 9.12 15.37 17.22
N LEU A 214 8.78 16.57 16.75
CA LEU A 214 8.33 16.77 15.38
C LEU A 214 9.48 17.31 14.51
N VAL A 215 9.63 16.78 13.30
CA VAL A 215 10.55 17.30 12.27
C VAL A 215 9.72 17.85 11.13
N GLU A 216 9.76 19.16 10.91
CA GLU A 216 8.96 19.83 9.88
C GLU A 216 9.72 21.04 9.29
N PRO A 217 10.17 20.97 8.03
CA PRO A 217 10.94 22.04 7.40
C PRO A 217 10.09 23.25 6.93
N SER A 218 8.78 23.14 6.77
CA SER A 218 7.91 24.28 6.44
C SER A 218 7.74 25.24 7.62
N GLU A 219 8.03 26.52 7.40
CA GLU A 219 7.82 27.56 8.43
C GLU A 219 6.33 27.77 8.72
N GLY A 220 5.50 27.78 7.68
CA GLY A 220 4.05 27.91 7.85
C GLY A 220 3.45 26.78 8.68
N MET A 221 3.80 25.52 8.39
CA MET A 221 3.31 24.36 9.14
C MET A 221 3.80 24.35 10.59
N ARG A 222 5.10 24.63 10.81
CA ARG A 222 5.65 24.77 12.17
C ARG A 222 4.95 25.88 12.96
N GLY A 223 4.63 27.01 12.31
CA GLY A 223 3.89 28.10 12.93
C GLY A 223 2.54 27.63 13.48
N GLN A 224 1.78 26.86 12.70
CA GLN A 224 0.50 26.28 13.14
C GLN A 224 0.66 25.23 14.23
N PHE A 225 1.72 24.40 14.17
CA PHE A 225 2.05 23.45 15.23
C PHE A 225 2.31 24.17 16.56
N VAL A 226 3.18 25.18 16.57
CA VAL A 226 3.55 25.93 17.77
C VAL A 226 2.33 26.65 18.36
N ALA A 227 1.54 27.33 17.53
CA ALA A 227 0.32 27.99 17.98
C ALA A 227 -0.68 27.00 18.61
N SER A 228 -0.93 25.86 17.95
CA SER A 228 -1.85 24.83 18.46
C SER A 228 -1.36 24.19 19.76
N ARG A 229 -0.05 23.91 19.85
CA ARG A 229 0.59 23.39 21.06
C ARG A 229 0.39 24.35 22.24
N ASP A 230 0.70 25.63 22.03
CA ASP A 230 0.70 26.64 23.09
C ASP A 230 -0.73 26.94 23.57
N GLU A 231 -1.68 27.07 22.64
CA GLU A 231 -3.10 27.26 22.96
C GLU A 231 -3.71 26.06 23.70
N ALA A 232 -3.31 24.84 23.34
CA ALA A 232 -3.78 23.61 23.99
C ALA A 232 -3.07 23.30 25.32
N GLY A 233 -2.05 24.09 25.70
CA GLY A 233 -1.27 23.90 26.93
C GLY A 233 -0.37 22.65 26.92
N ILE A 234 0.08 22.20 25.75
CA ILE A 234 0.91 21.00 25.59
C ILE A 234 2.37 21.37 25.82
N SER A 235 2.96 20.92 26.93
CA SER A 235 4.34 21.28 27.32
C SER A 235 5.41 20.28 26.90
N ASN A 236 5.02 19.07 26.48
CA ASN A 236 5.92 17.97 26.15
C ASN A 236 6.11 17.76 24.64
N ALA A 237 6.01 18.83 23.84
CA ALA A 237 6.15 18.77 22.39
C ALA A 237 7.15 19.80 21.84
N ARG A 238 8.21 19.29 21.20
CA ARG A 238 9.23 20.09 20.51
C ARG A 238 9.14 19.92 19.00
N VAL A 239 9.68 20.89 18.28
CA VAL A 239 9.75 20.88 16.82
C VAL A 239 11.15 21.28 16.34
N SER A 240 11.70 20.51 15.41
CA SER A 240 12.92 20.82 14.65
C SER A 240 12.55 21.37 13.26
N PRO A 241 13.23 22.43 12.77
CA PRO A 241 13.07 22.95 11.41
C PRO A 241 13.91 22.20 10.37
N ASP A 242 14.67 21.19 10.77
CA ASP A 242 15.59 20.48 9.88
C ASP A 242 14.84 19.70 8.80
N TRP A 243 15.47 19.51 7.65
CA TRP A 243 15.04 18.49 6.71
C TRP A 243 15.22 17.10 7.31
N TRP A 244 14.28 16.19 7.05
CA TRP A 244 14.34 14.85 7.66
C TRP A 244 15.69 14.17 7.43
N MET A 245 16.26 14.25 6.24
CA MET A 245 17.55 13.61 5.92
C MET A 245 18.74 14.23 6.67
N GLU A 246 18.61 15.46 7.18
CA GLU A 246 19.63 16.20 7.93
C GLU A 246 19.41 16.16 9.45
N SER A 247 18.17 15.95 9.88
CA SER A 247 17.77 15.93 11.28
C SER A 247 18.51 14.86 12.10
N ALA A 248 18.87 15.20 13.33
CA ALA A 248 19.43 14.26 14.31
C ALA A 248 18.37 13.69 15.28
N GLU A 249 17.10 14.00 15.06
CA GLU A 249 16.01 13.58 15.93
C GLU A 249 15.81 12.06 15.93
N THR A 250 15.55 11.51 17.11
CA THR A 250 15.30 10.07 17.34
C THR A 250 14.13 9.90 18.30
N GLY A 251 13.51 8.71 18.29
CA GLY A 251 12.40 8.39 19.18
C GLY A 251 12.25 6.90 19.44
N ASP A 252 11.33 6.53 20.32
CA ASP A 252 10.99 5.13 20.55
C ASP A 252 10.06 4.61 19.45
N VAL A 253 9.11 5.45 19.04
CA VAL A 253 8.21 5.20 17.92
C VAL A 253 8.33 6.34 16.93
N ALA A 254 8.66 6.02 15.68
CA ALA A 254 8.62 7.00 14.60
C ALA A 254 7.32 6.85 13.79
N VAL A 255 6.66 7.96 13.52
CA VAL A 255 5.50 8.06 12.64
C VAL A 255 5.80 9.01 11.50
N THR A 256 5.29 8.70 10.31
CA THR A 256 5.21 9.63 9.20
C THR A 256 3.89 9.42 8.47
N SER A 257 3.15 10.49 8.22
CA SER A 257 1.82 10.45 7.60
C SER A 257 1.84 11.29 6.34
N ASP A 258 1.52 10.67 5.21
CA ASP A 258 1.34 11.37 3.94
C ASP A 258 2.59 12.08 3.39
N VAL A 259 3.78 11.63 3.82
CA VAL A 259 5.07 12.17 3.37
C VAL A 259 5.68 11.36 2.23
N THR A 260 5.59 10.02 2.31
CA THR A 260 6.36 9.13 1.42
C THR A 260 6.10 9.38 -0.07
N TYR A 261 4.91 9.85 -0.45
CA TYR A 261 4.58 10.17 -1.84
C TYR A 261 5.53 11.19 -2.48
N PHE A 262 6.11 12.07 -1.68
CA PHE A 262 7.01 13.15 -2.13
C PHE A 262 8.50 12.77 -2.05
N VAL A 263 8.80 11.56 -1.60
CA VAL A 263 10.17 11.10 -1.36
C VAL A 263 10.62 10.24 -2.52
N ARG A 264 11.27 10.85 -3.51
CA ARG A 264 11.85 10.14 -4.65
C ARG A 264 12.84 9.05 -4.23
N ASP A 265 13.81 9.40 -3.40
CA ASP A 265 14.87 8.50 -2.92
C ASP A 265 14.40 7.80 -1.62
N ILE A 266 13.44 6.89 -1.78
CA ILE A 266 12.69 6.30 -0.67
C ILE A 266 13.52 5.37 0.23
N VAL A 267 14.52 4.67 -0.31
CA VAL A 267 15.33 3.71 0.46
C VAL A 267 16.13 4.38 1.59
N PRO A 268 16.94 5.44 1.34
CA PRO A 268 17.61 6.17 2.40
C PRO A 268 16.64 6.77 3.44
N PHE A 269 15.48 7.25 2.99
CA PHE A 269 14.44 7.79 3.87
C PHE A 269 13.93 6.74 4.86
N LEU A 270 13.57 5.55 4.35
CA LEU A 270 13.07 4.44 5.15
C LEU A 270 14.14 3.86 6.07
N ALA A 271 15.38 3.75 5.60
CA ALA A 271 16.51 3.31 6.41
C ALA A 271 16.75 4.26 7.59
N LYS A 272 16.72 5.58 7.34
CA LYS A 272 16.82 6.58 8.41
C LYS A 272 15.66 6.48 9.39
N LEU A 273 14.43 6.33 8.91
CA LEU A 273 13.25 6.18 9.75
C LEU A 273 13.33 4.94 10.65
N HIS A 274 13.81 3.82 10.11
CA HIS A 274 14.08 2.61 10.86
C HIS A 274 15.13 2.85 11.95
N ASN A 275 16.26 3.45 11.60
CA ASN A 275 17.40 3.64 12.50
C ASN A 275 17.12 4.68 13.59
N ALA A 276 16.27 5.66 13.33
CA ALA A 276 15.87 6.69 14.30
C ALA A 276 14.83 6.19 15.32
N ALA A 277 14.19 5.05 15.06
CA ALA A 277 13.16 4.47 15.91
C ALA A 277 13.68 3.30 16.75
N ALA A 278 13.74 3.46 18.07
CA ALA A 278 14.26 2.41 18.95
C ALA A 278 13.38 1.14 19.00
N ARG A 279 12.07 1.28 18.77
CA ARG A 279 11.12 0.18 18.89
C ARG A 279 10.27 -0.07 17.66
N ARG A 280 9.72 0.96 17.02
CA ARG A 280 8.70 0.80 15.97
C ARG A 280 8.65 1.96 15.00
N VAL A 281 8.40 1.64 13.74
CA VAL A 281 8.02 2.60 12.71
C VAL A 281 6.56 2.40 12.33
N ILE A 282 5.86 3.50 12.07
CA ILE A 282 4.50 3.55 11.57
C ILE A 282 4.47 4.52 10.38
N ILE A 283 4.03 4.05 9.22
CA ILE A 283 3.77 4.89 8.05
C ILE A 283 2.27 4.89 7.82
N SER A 284 1.68 6.08 7.74
CA SER A 284 0.28 6.27 7.35
C SER A 284 0.22 6.81 5.92
N ILE A 285 -0.48 6.09 5.05
CA ILE A 285 -0.78 6.52 3.67
C ILE A 285 -2.27 6.33 3.36
N TRP A 286 -2.71 6.81 2.21
CA TRP A 286 -4.05 6.60 1.67
C TRP A 286 -4.01 5.76 0.41
N ARG A 287 -5.11 5.04 0.21
CA ARG A 287 -5.42 4.34 -1.03
C ARG A 287 -6.81 4.77 -1.51
N PRO A 288 -6.95 5.36 -2.72
CA PRO A 288 -5.86 5.87 -3.55
C PRO A 288 -5.08 6.99 -2.82
N THR A 289 -3.88 7.32 -3.30
CA THR A 289 -3.08 8.40 -2.67
C THR A 289 -3.84 9.74 -2.79
N PRO A 290 -3.55 10.75 -1.95
CA PRO A 290 -4.25 12.03 -2.01
C PRO A 290 -4.15 12.73 -3.38
N GLY A 291 -3.03 12.54 -4.09
CA GLY A 291 -2.82 13.06 -5.45
C GLY A 291 -3.54 12.27 -6.55
N ASP A 292 -4.07 11.08 -6.23
CA ASP A 292 -4.81 10.23 -7.16
C ASP A 292 -6.33 10.22 -6.91
N MET A 293 -6.78 10.75 -5.77
CA MET A 293 -8.19 10.71 -5.36
C MET A 293 -9.14 11.37 -6.38
N ASP A 294 -8.69 12.43 -7.06
CA ASP A 294 -9.46 13.14 -8.09
C ASP A 294 -9.29 12.57 -9.50
N ASN A 295 -8.45 11.56 -9.72
CA ASN A 295 -8.21 11.00 -11.06
C ASN A 295 -9.49 10.45 -11.72
N GLU A 296 -10.43 9.94 -10.92
CA GLU A 296 -11.73 9.49 -11.44
C GLU A 296 -12.61 10.64 -11.94
N LEU A 297 -12.56 11.83 -11.31
CA LEU A 297 -13.22 13.03 -11.85
C LEU A 297 -12.68 13.34 -13.24
N ARG A 298 -11.34 13.33 -13.38
CA ARG A 298 -10.65 13.68 -14.63
C ARG A 298 -10.91 12.65 -15.72
N ARG A 299 -10.93 11.36 -15.38
CA ARG A 299 -11.26 10.28 -16.30
C ARG A 299 -12.68 10.40 -16.84
N VAL A 300 -13.64 10.72 -15.98
CA VAL A 300 -15.06 10.81 -16.39
C VAL A 300 -15.35 12.06 -17.20
N LEU A 301 -14.76 13.20 -16.84
CA LEU A 301 -15.06 14.51 -17.43
C LEU A 301 -14.19 14.85 -18.64
N PHE A 302 -12.92 14.43 -18.63
CA PHE A 302 -11.91 14.84 -19.62
C PHE A 302 -11.24 13.66 -20.34
N ASP A 303 -11.58 12.41 -20.01
CA ASP A 303 -10.89 11.18 -20.47
C ASP A 303 -9.38 11.19 -20.19
N GLU A 304 -8.95 11.96 -19.19
CA GLU A 304 -7.56 12.02 -18.74
C GLU A 304 -7.22 10.84 -17.82
N ARG A 305 -6.01 10.29 -17.97
CA ARG A 305 -5.48 9.23 -17.11
C ARG A 305 -4.07 9.58 -16.64
N PRO A 306 -3.94 10.44 -15.63
CA PRO A 306 -2.63 10.81 -15.09
C PRO A 306 -1.89 9.57 -14.57
N PRO A 307 -0.54 9.54 -14.65
CA PRO A 307 0.24 8.53 -13.97
C PRO A 307 0.01 8.62 -12.45
N PRO A 308 -0.11 7.48 -11.74
CA PRO A 308 -0.40 7.48 -10.32
C PRO A 308 0.83 7.91 -9.51
N TRP A 309 0.60 8.46 -8.31
CA TRP A 309 1.67 8.62 -7.31
C TRP A 309 2.07 7.26 -6.72
N PRO A 310 3.32 7.08 -6.26
CA PRO A 310 3.73 5.83 -5.61
C PRO A 310 2.89 5.59 -4.36
N GLY A 311 2.22 4.45 -4.31
CA GLY A 311 1.27 4.12 -3.25
C GLY A 311 1.68 2.88 -2.47
N LEU A 312 0.68 2.21 -1.88
CA LEU A 312 0.89 0.97 -1.13
C LEU A 312 1.66 -0.12 -1.92
N PRO A 313 1.37 -0.40 -3.21
CA PRO A 313 2.08 -1.45 -3.94
C PRO A 313 3.58 -1.18 -4.08
N GLU A 314 3.94 0.05 -4.47
CA GLU A 314 5.34 0.46 -4.66
C GLU A 314 6.08 0.50 -3.33
N LEU A 315 5.48 1.08 -2.29
CA LEU A 315 6.09 1.18 -0.97
C LEU A 315 6.28 -0.19 -0.31
N ALA A 316 5.29 -1.09 -0.41
CA ALA A 316 5.40 -2.44 0.16
C ALA A 316 6.50 -3.26 -0.53
N ALA A 317 6.64 -3.13 -1.85
CA ALA A 317 7.70 -3.80 -2.60
C ALA A 317 9.09 -3.36 -2.14
N VAL A 318 9.30 -2.04 -1.96
CA VAL A 318 10.56 -1.49 -1.44
C VAL A 318 10.85 -2.01 -0.02
N LEU A 319 9.87 -1.95 0.88
CA LEU A 319 10.03 -2.46 2.25
C LEU A 319 10.43 -3.93 2.25
N TRP A 320 9.79 -4.78 1.43
CA TRP A 320 10.14 -6.19 1.34
C TRP A 320 11.53 -6.44 0.78
N GLU A 321 11.99 -5.69 -0.22
CA GLU A 321 13.36 -5.79 -0.73
C GLU A 321 14.40 -5.33 0.32
N MET A 322 14.04 -4.37 1.17
CA MET A 322 14.85 -3.96 2.34
C MET A 322 14.82 -4.99 3.49
N GLY A 323 14.09 -6.10 3.34
CA GLY A 323 13.91 -7.10 4.40
C GLY A 323 12.97 -6.65 5.54
N LEU A 324 12.25 -5.55 5.35
CA LEU A 324 11.25 -5.04 6.28
C LEU A 324 9.88 -5.63 5.94
N LEU A 325 9.28 -6.31 6.91
CA LEU A 325 7.98 -6.96 6.75
C LEU A 325 6.94 -6.23 7.60
N PRO A 326 6.31 -5.16 7.07
CA PRO A 326 5.30 -4.42 7.80
C PRO A 326 4.03 -5.25 7.99
N GLU A 327 3.39 -5.09 9.14
CA GLU A 327 1.95 -5.29 9.27
C GLU A 327 1.25 -4.18 8.49
N ILE A 328 0.33 -4.55 7.61
CA ILE A 328 -0.43 -3.61 6.78
C ILE A 328 -1.88 -3.67 7.26
N ARG A 329 -2.37 -2.54 7.79
CA ARG A 329 -3.71 -2.42 8.35
C ARG A 329 -4.48 -1.31 7.65
N PRO A 330 -5.46 -1.65 6.79
CA PRO A 330 -6.45 -0.69 6.33
C PRO A 330 -7.25 -0.15 7.51
N VAL A 331 -7.59 1.12 7.44
CA VAL A 331 -8.40 1.83 8.43
C VAL A 331 -9.60 2.43 7.70
N ASP A 332 -10.80 2.07 8.18
CA ASP A 332 -12.07 2.49 7.57
C ASP A 332 -12.46 3.88 8.07
N GLU A 333 -11.79 4.92 7.57
CA GLU A 333 -12.10 6.32 7.87
C GLU A 333 -12.14 7.18 6.59
N PRO A 334 -13.02 8.21 6.54
CA PRO A 334 -13.06 9.14 5.42
C PRO A 334 -11.85 10.10 5.47
N PRO A 335 -11.40 10.64 4.32
CA PRO A 335 -10.36 11.67 4.28
C PRO A 335 -10.72 12.89 5.15
N TRP A 336 -9.94 13.13 6.20
CA TRP A 336 -10.22 14.18 7.18
C TRP A 336 -10.18 15.60 6.59
N TRP A 337 -9.45 15.79 5.48
CA TRP A 337 -9.37 17.08 4.76
C TRP A 337 -10.49 17.27 3.74
N ILE A 338 -11.45 16.34 3.68
CA ILE A 338 -12.67 16.44 2.86
C ILE A 338 -13.89 16.21 3.77
N PRO A 339 -14.11 17.06 4.78
CA PRO A 339 -15.11 16.84 5.82
C PRO A 339 -16.54 16.79 5.27
N GLU A 340 -16.78 17.39 4.09
CA GLU A 340 -18.10 17.38 3.43
C GLU A 340 -18.56 15.96 3.07
N THR A 341 -17.66 14.98 3.04
CA THR A 341 -17.99 13.57 2.78
C THR A 341 -18.43 12.78 4.01
N ALA A 342 -18.28 13.35 5.21
CA ALA A 342 -18.80 12.73 6.43
C ALA A 342 -20.34 12.81 6.53
N GLY A 343 -20.97 13.66 5.71
CA GLY A 343 -22.41 13.78 5.56
C GLY A 343 -22.84 13.69 4.10
N GLY A 344 -24.14 13.49 3.88
CA GLY A 344 -24.73 13.52 2.56
C GLY A 344 -24.64 14.91 1.91
N LEU A 345 -24.28 14.98 0.62
CA LEU A 345 -24.17 16.24 -0.12
C LEU A 345 -25.48 16.57 -0.85
N SER A 346 -25.89 17.84 -0.85
CA SER A 346 -26.85 18.35 -1.83
C SER A 346 -26.25 18.31 -3.24
N GLN A 347 -27.09 18.43 -4.27
CA GLN A 347 -26.62 18.53 -5.65
C GLN A 347 -25.64 19.71 -5.87
N GLU A 348 -25.92 20.86 -5.28
CA GLU A 348 -25.05 22.04 -5.38
C GLU A 348 -23.71 21.79 -4.69
N GLN A 349 -23.75 21.25 -3.47
CA GLN A 349 -22.54 20.91 -2.70
C GLN A 349 -21.68 19.85 -3.40
N ALA A 350 -22.30 18.87 -4.08
CA ALA A 350 -21.59 17.86 -4.86
C ALA A 350 -20.86 18.47 -6.06
N VAL A 351 -21.52 19.40 -6.76
CA VAL A 351 -20.88 20.13 -7.87
C VAL A 351 -19.74 21.00 -7.35
N ASP A 352 -19.95 21.77 -6.28
CA ASP A 352 -18.90 22.61 -5.68
C ASP A 352 -17.70 21.80 -5.20
N LEU A 353 -17.93 20.65 -4.56
CA LEU A 353 -16.87 19.74 -4.15
C LEU A 353 -16.04 19.29 -5.35
N ALA A 354 -16.68 18.83 -6.43
CA ALA A 354 -15.97 18.39 -7.63
C ALA A 354 -15.20 19.54 -8.29
N MET A 355 -15.78 20.74 -8.41
CA MET A 355 -15.11 21.93 -8.96
C MET A 355 -13.88 22.31 -8.15
N ARG A 356 -14.01 22.35 -6.81
CA ARG A 356 -12.89 22.62 -5.90
C ARG A 356 -11.78 21.58 -6.05
N ARG A 357 -12.12 20.29 -6.17
CA ARG A 357 -11.13 19.21 -6.33
C ARG A 357 -10.46 19.19 -7.70
N LEU A 358 -11.15 19.65 -8.73
CA LEU A 358 -10.56 19.86 -10.06
C LEU A 358 -9.72 21.15 -10.13
N GLU A 359 -9.84 22.01 -9.12
CA GLU A 359 -9.29 23.37 -9.08
C GLU A 359 -9.71 24.17 -10.32
N GLN A 360 -11.00 24.08 -10.67
CA GLN A 360 -11.63 24.82 -11.76
C GLN A 360 -12.70 25.75 -11.21
N ASP A 361 -12.92 26.87 -11.90
CA ASP A 361 -13.99 27.84 -11.58
C ASP A 361 -14.67 28.35 -12.87
N ASP A 362 -14.80 27.47 -13.86
CA ASP A 362 -15.42 27.79 -15.14
C ASP A 362 -16.78 27.11 -15.32
N GLU A 363 -17.73 27.87 -15.88
CA GLU A 363 -19.10 27.40 -16.13
C GLU A 363 -19.20 26.18 -17.08
N PRO A 364 -18.36 26.05 -18.14
CA PRO A 364 -18.30 24.82 -18.92
C PRO A 364 -18.02 23.56 -18.09
N THR A 365 -16.97 23.55 -17.26
CA THR A 365 -16.65 22.42 -16.39
C THR A 365 -17.76 22.17 -15.38
N ARG A 366 -18.32 23.24 -14.78
CA ARG A 366 -19.43 23.14 -13.83
C ARG A 366 -20.65 22.41 -14.43
N ARG A 367 -21.00 22.74 -15.68
CA ARG A 367 -22.06 22.04 -16.41
C ARG A 367 -21.70 20.59 -16.70
N GLN A 368 -20.47 20.29 -17.10
CA GLN A 368 -20.04 18.90 -17.31
C GLN A 368 -20.14 18.06 -16.03
N VAL A 369 -19.78 18.61 -14.87
CA VAL A 369 -19.95 17.95 -13.57
C VAL A 369 -21.44 17.69 -13.31
N ALA A 370 -22.30 18.71 -13.47
CA ALA A 370 -23.74 18.59 -13.27
C ALA A 370 -24.37 17.52 -14.19
N ASP A 371 -23.99 17.50 -15.47
CA ASP A 371 -24.48 16.56 -16.48
C ASP A 371 -24.01 15.11 -16.22
N ASN A 372 -22.92 14.93 -15.45
CA ASN A 372 -22.35 13.62 -15.11
C ASN A 372 -22.55 13.21 -13.65
N LEU A 373 -23.45 13.88 -12.90
CA LEU A 373 -23.65 13.61 -11.47
C LEU A 373 -23.89 12.14 -11.13
N ASP A 374 -24.70 11.42 -11.90
CA ASP A 374 -25.02 10.01 -11.63
C ASP A 374 -23.82 9.07 -11.81
N ARG A 375 -22.82 9.49 -12.61
CA ARG A 375 -21.57 8.76 -12.81
C ARG A 375 -20.54 9.08 -11.74
N LEU A 376 -20.56 10.31 -11.24
CA LEU A 376 -19.58 10.83 -10.27
C LEU A 376 -20.02 10.59 -8.81
N PHE A 377 -21.32 10.54 -8.56
CA PHE A 377 -21.92 10.43 -7.24
C PHE A 377 -22.93 9.28 -7.18
N GLU A 378 -23.03 8.68 -6.00
CA GLU A 378 -24.06 7.74 -5.63
C GLU A 378 -25.21 8.50 -5.00
N ARG A 379 -26.44 8.23 -5.46
CA ARG A 379 -27.66 8.84 -4.92
C ARG A 379 -28.17 8.03 -3.75
N GLY A 380 -28.19 8.64 -2.58
CA GLY A 380 -29.00 8.20 -1.45
C GLY A 380 -30.43 8.74 -1.55
N PRO A 381 -31.26 8.50 -0.52
CA PRO A 381 -32.65 8.96 -0.47
C PRO A 381 -32.77 10.49 -0.57
N ASP A 382 -31.89 11.21 0.13
CA ASP A 382 -31.92 12.68 0.24
C ASP A 382 -30.55 13.33 -0.05
N ASP A 383 -29.54 12.53 -0.43
CA ASP A 383 -28.16 12.99 -0.54
C ASP A 383 -27.35 12.36 -1.69
N LEU A 384 -26.17 12.92 -1.91
CA LEU A 384 -25.15 12.44 -2.85
C LEU A 384 -23.86 12.10 -2.10
N SER A 385 -23.26 10.97 -2.47
CA SER A 385 -21.95 10.53 -1.98
C SER A 385 -20.96 10.36 -3.13
N PRO A 386 -19.73 10.92 -3.07
CA PRO A 386 -18.77 10.85 -4.17
C PRO A 386 -18.28 9.42 -4.40
N ARG A 387 -18.57 8.85 -5.58
CA ARG A 387 -18.11 7.50 -5.97
C ARG A 387 -16.59 7.41 -6.06
N TRP A 388 -15.97 8.50 -6.49
CA TRP A 388 -14.52 8.63 -6.65
C TRP A 388 -13.76 8.68 -5.30
N LEU A 389 -14.44 8.91 -4.17
CA LEU A 389 -13.87 8.80 -2.81
C LEU A 389 -14.34 7.57 -2.05
N GLY A 390 -15.38 6.86 -2.49
CA GLY A 390 -15.97 5.75 -1.74
C GLY A 390 -15.03 4.58 -1.44
N HIS A 391 -13.90 4.49 -2.16
CA HIS A 391 -12.84 3.52 -1.92
C HIS A 391 -11.62 4.06 -1.16
N ALA A 392 -11.62 5.35 -0.81
CA ALA A 392 -10.54 5.97 -0.06
C ALA A 392 -10.46 5.37 1.35
N ARG A 393 -9.26 4.91 1.70
CA ARG A 393 -8.95 4.32 3.00
C ARG A 393 -7.56 4.76 3.43
N ALA A 394 -7.41 5.13 4.70
CA ALA A 394 -6.10 5.18 5.32
C ALA A 394 -5.54 3.75 5.44
N VAL A 395 -4.22 3.61 5.35
CA VAL A 395 -3.49 2.36 5.47
C VAL A 395 -2.28 2.62 6.35
N LEU A 396 -2.20 1.88 7.46
CA LEU A 396 -1.05 1.90 8.35
C LEU A 396 -0.12 0.74 8.01
N LEU A 397 1.14 1.06 7.71
CA LEU A 397 2.23 0.10 7.59
C LEU A 397 3.10 0.21 8.85
N THR A 398 3.27 -0.88 9.58
CA THR A 398 4.07 -0.83 10.82
C THR A 398 4.97 -2.05 11.02
N TRP A 399 6.19 -1.81 11.49
CA TRP A 399 7.12 -2.88 11.84
C TRP A 399 7.92 -2.53 13.10
N ALA A 400 8.37 -3.56 13.80
CA ALA A 400 9.31 -3.39 14.90
C ALA A 400 10.75 -3.29 14.36
N THR A 401 11.56 -2.40 14.94
CA THR A 401 12.96 -2.20 14.54
C THR A 401 13.90 -3.13 15.30
N HIS A 402 13.47 -3.60 16.48
CA HIS A 402 14.25 -4.47 17.37
C HIS A 402 15.65 -3.93 17.73
N GLY A 403 15.88 -2.62 17.58
CA GLY A 403 17.18 -1.97 17.83
C GLY A 403 18.32 -2.42 16.93
N ARG A 404 18.02 -3.04 15.77
CA ARG A 404 19.05 -3.41 14.79
C ARG A 404 19.08 -2.35 13.68
N PRO A 405 20.20 -1.66 13.46
CA PRO A 405 20.29 -0.73 12.35
C PRO A 405 20.18 -1.49 11.02
N LEU A 406 19.58 -0.83 10.02
CA LEU A 406 19.76 -1.18 8.62
C LEU A 406 21.04 -0.50 8.12
N ASP A 407 21.94 -1.30 7.55
CA ASP A 407 23.19 -0.85 6.93
C ASP A 407 22.94 -0.26 5.53
#